data_AF-A0A961E4T7-F1
#
_entry.id   AF-A0A961E4T7-F1
#
_cell.length_a   1.000
_cell.length_b   1.000
_cell.length_c   1.000
_cell.angle_alpha   90.00
_cell.angle_beta   90.00
_cell.angle_gamma   90.00
#
_symmetry.space_group_name_H-M   'P 1'
#
loop_
_entity.id
_entity.type
_entity.pdbx_description
1 polymer ?
#
loop_
_entity_poly.entity_id
_entity_poly.type
_entity_poly.pdbx_seq_one_letter_code
_entity_poly.pdbx_strand_id
1 'polypeptide(L)'
;MNADASWHPAACILCECNCGIEVQVEGRSLVKIRGDKRHPASAGYTCNKALRLDHYQNADRLDSPLRRRPDGTFERIDWDTAITEIAARLTGIKQQYGGETIFYYGDGGQGHHMGGVYSTA
;
A
#
# COMPACT_ATOMS: atom_id res chain seq x y z
N MET A 1 -9.20 -14.50 28.68
CA MET A 1 -9.35 -13.53 27.58
C MET A 1 -8.74 -12.24 28.08
N ASN A 2 -7.55 -11.85 27.60
CA ASN A 2 -6.86 -10.67 28.14
C ASN A 2 -7.63 -9.40 27.78
N ALA A 3 -7.92 -8.60 28.80
CA ALA A 3 -8.73 -7.39 28.74
C ALA A 3 -7.98 -6.17 28.18
N ASP A 4 -6.73 -6.35 27.72
CA ASP A 4 -5.80 -5.26 27.33
C ASP A 4 -5.48 -5.19 25.82
N ALA A 5 -6.34 -5.72 24.95
CA ALA A 5 -6.18 -5.45 23.52
C ALA A 5 -6.66 -4.01 23.23
N SER A 6 -5.73 -3.06 23.21
CA SER A 6 -6.00 -1.66 22.86
C SER A 6 -6.65 -1.56 21.48
N TRP A 7 -7.71 -0.75 21.39
CA TRP A 7 -8.34 -0.42 20.11
C TRP A 7 -7.58 0.72 19.46
N HIS A 8 -7.12 0.52 18.24
CA HIS A 8 -6.43 1.53 17.45
C HIS A 8 -7.36 2.08 16.37
N PRO A 9 -7.61 3.41 16.34
CA PRO A 9 -8.38 4.01 15.25
C PRO A 9 -7.58 3.94 13.93
N ALA A 10 -8.26 3.64 12.84
CA ALA A 10 -7.71 3.57 11.49
C ALA A 10 -8.80 3.89 10.44
N ALA A 11 -8.40 3.93 9.16
CA ALA A 11 -9.31 4.07 8.03
C ALA A 11 -9.29 2.78 7.20
N CYS A 12 -10.45 2.36 6.71
CA CYS A 12 -10.55 1.26 5.76
C CYS A 12 -9.92 1.66 4.41
N ILE A 13 -8.99 0.85 3.90
CA ILE A 13 -8.22 1.13 2.68
C ILE A 13 -8.78 0.48 1.39
N LEU A 14 -9.99 -0.07 1.43
CA LEU A 14 -10.49 -0.94 0.35
C LEU A 14 -11.26 -0.21 -0.76
N CYS A 15 -11.94 0.88 -0.43
CA CYS A 15 -12.70 1.68 -1.39
C CYS A 15 -12.72 3.13 -0.95
N GLU A 16 -12.96 4.04 -1.88
CA GLU A 16 -12.90 5.49 -1.76
C GLU A 16 -13.64 6.08 -0.55
N CYS A 17 -14.65 5.37 -0.01
CA CYS A 17 -15.43 5.80 1.15
C CYS A 17 -14.60 6.00 2.43
N ASN A 18 -13.43 5.36 2.55
CA ASN A 18 -12.50 5.57 3.68
C ASN A 18 -13.16 5.46 5.07
N CYS A 19 -14.09 4.53 5.25
CA CYS A 19 -14.84 4.41 6.52
C CYS A 19 -13.89 4.27 7.71
N GLY A 20 -14.15 5.02 8.79
CA GLY A 20 -13.41 4.89 10.03
C GLY A 20 -13.65 3.52 10.67
N ILE A 21 -12.57 2.89 11.10
CA ILE A 21 -12.54 1.59 11.77
C ILE A 21 -11.70 1.68 13.03
N GLU A 22 -11.94 0.76 13.96
CA GLU A 22 -11.05 0.49 15.08
C GLU A 22 -10.57 -0.96 15.00
N VAL A 23 -9.29 -1.16 15.26
CA VAL A 23 -8.63 -2.45 15.08
C VAL A 23 -7.91 -2.85 16.37
N GLN A 24 -8.13 -4.07 16.81
CA GLN A 24 -7.28 -4.72 17.82
C GLN A 24 -6.20 -5.53 17.11
N VAL A 25 -4.99 -5.46 17.64
CA VAL A 25 -3.81 -6.14 17.09
C VAL A 25 -3.14 -7.02 18.14
N GLU A 26 -2.60 -8.15 17.69
CA GLU A 26 -1.68 -8.98 18.47
C GLU A 26 -0.39 -9.15 17.66
N GLY A 27 0.66 -8.44 18.06
CA GLY A 27 1.89 -8.34 17.27
C GLY A 27 1.61 -7.71 15.91
N ARG A 28 1.78 -8.49 14.83
CA ARG A 28 1.50 -8.06 13.45
C ARG A 28 0.13 -8.49 12.94
N SER A 29 -0.65 -9.23 13.73
CA SER A 29 -1.94 -9.80 13.29
C SER A 29 -3.12 -8.93 13.67
N LEU A 30 -4.07 -8.77 12.76
CA LEU A 30 -5.36 -8.11 13.05
C LEU A 30 -6.28 -9.13 13.69
N VAL A 31 -6.74 -8.89 14.93
CA VAL A 31 -7.55 -9.88 15.67
C VAL A 31 -9.04 -9.54 15.72
N LYS A 32 -9.38 -8.25 15.76
CA LYS A 32 -10.77 -7.76 15.66
C LYS A 32 -10.82 -6.42 14.97
N ILE A 33 -11.91 -6.20 14.24
CA ILE A 33 -12.17 -4.96 13.51
C ILE A 33 -13.63 -4.57 13.73
N ARG A 34 -13.87 -3.28 13.97
CA ARG A 34 -15.22 -2.70 14.05
C ARG A 34 -15.23 -1.30 13.44
N GLY A 35 -16.41 -0.74 13.21
CA GLY A 35 -16.55 0.65 12.82
C GLY A 35 -16.23 1.62 13.94
N ASP A 36 -15.54 2.72 13.61
CA ASP A 36 -15.35 3.84 14.54
C ASP A 36 -16.60 4.71 14.58
N LYS A 37 -17.28 4.72 15.73
CA LYS A 37 -18.49 5.52 15.96
C LYS A 37 -18.24 7.02 15.95
N ARG A 38 -16.98 7.45 16.13
CA ARG A 38 -16.58 8.87 16.13
C ARG A 38 -16.28 9.38 14.72
N HIS A 39 -16.16 8.49 13.72
CA HIS A 39 -15.83 8.89 12.37
C HIS A 39 -16.99 9.69 11.73
N PRO A 40 -16.75 10.91 11.22
CA PRO A 40 -17.82 11.85 10.88
C PRO A 40 -18.69 11.38 9.71
N ALA A 41 -18.13 10.63 8.75
CA ALA A 41 -18.87 10.20 7.57
C ALA A 41 -19.56 8.84 7.76
N SER A 42 -18.90 7.89 8.42
CA SER A 42 -19.42 6.52 8.56
C SER A 42 -20.18 6.29 9.87
N ALA A 43 -19.94 7.09 10.91
CA ALA A 43 -20.61 7.01 12.21
C ALA A 43 -20.71 5.57 12.78
N GLY A 44 -19.66 4.78 12.57
CA GLY A 44 -19.58 3.37 13.00
C GLY A 44 -20.13 2.34 12.00
N TYR A 45 -20.68 2.75 10.86
CA TYR A 45 -21.04 1.84 9.78
C TYR A 45 -19.79 1.21 9.13
N THR A 46 -19.85 -0.10 8.90
CA THR A 46 -18.85 -0.86 8.12
C THR A 46 -19.54 -1.91 7.25
N CYS A 47 -19.09 -2.08 6.02
CA CYS A 47 -19.46 -3.23 5.20
C CYS A 47 -18.66 -4.49 5.58
N ASN A 48 -19.06 -5.64 5.05
CA ASN A 48 -18.39 -6.93 5.25
C ASN A 48 -16.91 -6.94 4.83
N LYS A 49 -16.50 -6.12 3.85
CA LYS A 49 -15.11 -6.04 3.39
C LYS A 49 -14.17 -5.56 4.50
N ALA A 50 -14.56 -4.50 5.21
CA ALA A 50 -13.74 -3.93 6.28
C ALA A 50 -13.55 -4.90 7.45
N LEU A 51 -14.58 -5.70 7.76
CA LEU A 51 -14.55 -6.68 8.84
C LEU A 51 -13.67 -7.90 8.56
N ARG A 52 -13.12 -8.01 7.34
CA ARG A 52 -12.31 -9.16 6.88
C ARG A 52 -10.91 -8.73 6.40
N LEU A 53 -10.41 -7.58 6.86
CA LEU A 53 -9.07 -7.10 6.50
C LEU A 53 -7.94 -8.03 7.02
N ASP A 54 -8.21 -8.87 8.02
CA ASP A 54 -7.32 -9.94 8.45
C ASP A 54 -6.95 -10.90 7.30
N HIS A 55 -7.86 -11.13 6.36
CA HIS A 55 -7.60 -11.94 5.15
C HIS A 55 -6.67 -11.27 4.12
N TYR A 56 -6.28 -10.01 4.31
CA TYR A 56 -5.29 -9.37 3.46
C TYR A 56 -3.84 -9.63 3.94
N GLN A 57 -3.67 -10.38 5.04
CA GLN A 57 -2.38 -10.82 5.55
C GLN A 57 -1.95 -12.16 4.93
N ASN A 58 -1.82 -12.19 3.60
CA ASN A 58 -1.48 -13.41 2.86
C ASN A 58 -0.01 -13.83 3.06
N ALA A 59 0.23 -15.14 3.05
CA ALA A 59 1.55 -15.74 3.21
C ALA A 59 2.46 -15.56 1.99
N ASP A 60 1.89 -15.33 0.80
CA ASP A 60 2.58 -15.11 -0.47
C ASP A 60 2.87 -13.63 -0.75
N ARG A 61 2.65 -12.75 0.23
CA ARG A 61 2.94 -11.32 0.13
C ARG A 61 4.41 -11.10 -0.21
N LEU A 62 4.67 -10.29 -1.25
CA LEU A 62 6.01 -9.82 -1.56
C LEU A 62 6.59 -9.02 -0.38
N ASP A 63 7.75 -9.46 0.11
CA ASP A 63 8.46 -8.91 1.28
C ASP A 63 9.80 -8.24 0.90
N SER A 64 10.22 -8.37 -0.36
CA SER A 64 11.48 -7.84 -0.89
C SER A 64 11.33 -7.43 -2.36
N PRO A 65 12.12 -6.44 -2.84
CA PRO A 65 12.25 -6.16 -4.26
C PRO A 65 12.74 -7.38 -5.05
N LEU A 66 12.26 -7.51 -6.28
CA LEU A 66 12.60 -8.60 -7.18
C LEU A 66 13.17 -8.05 -8.49
N ARG A 67 14.41 -8.43 -8.83
CA ARG A 67 15.06 -8.10 -10.10
C ARG A 67 14.89 -9.24 -11.10
N ARG A 68 14.48 -8.90 -12.32
CA ARG A 68 14.31 -9.89 -13.41
C ARG A 68 15.66 -10.28 -14.00
N ARG A 69 15.89 -11.58 -14.18
CA ARG A 69 17.06 -12.16 -14.84
C ARG A 69 16.86 -12.32 -16.35
N PRO A 70 17.94 -12.50 -17.14
CA PRO A 70 17.85 -12.72 -18.58
C PRO A 70 17.02 -13.95 -18.97
N ASP A 71 17.02 -15.00 -18.15
CA ASP A 71 16.24 -16.23 -18.34
C ASP A 71 14.73 -16.06 -17.99
N GLY A 72 14.32 -14.87 -17.55
CA GLY A 72 12.96 -14.56 -17.18
C GLY A 72 12.59 -14.87 -15.72
N THR A 73 13.51 -15.45 -14.94
CA THR A 73 13.31 -15.65 -13.50
C THR A 73 13.50 -14.35 -12.72
N PHE A 74 13.22 -14.38 -11.42
CA PHE A 74 13.39 -13.24 -10.52
C PHE A 74 14.35 -13.59 -9.38
N GLU A 75 15.06 -12.57 -8.91
CA GLU A 75 15.94 -12.66 -7.76
C GLU A 75 15.65 -11.59 -6.74
N ARG A 76 15.76 -11.95 -5.46
CA ARG A 76 15.65 -10.99 -4.37
C ARG A 76 16.88 -10.10 -4.36
N ILE A 77 16.64 -8.80 -4.25
CA ILE A 77 17.68 -7.78 -4.02
C ILE A 77 17.23 -6.88 -2.86
N ASP A 78 18.18 -6.15 -2.26
CA ASP A 78 17.86 -5.16 -1.24
C ASP A 78 17.27 -3.88 -1.86
N TRP A 79 16.70 -3.03 -0.99
CA TRP A 79 16.04 -1.79 -1.40
C TRP A 79 17.00 -0.77 -2.00
N ASP A 80 18.23 -0.64 -1.48
CA ASP A 80 19.19 0.35 -1.97
C ASP A 80 19.64 -0.01 -3.38
N THR A 81 19.90 -1.30 -3.64
CA THR A 81 20.19 -1.81 -4.99
C THR A 81 19.02 -1.56 -5.94
N ALA A 82 17.79 -1.89 -5.53
CA ALA A 82 16.61 -1.73 -6.39
C ALA A 82 16.38 -0.25 -6.78
N ILE A 83 16.41 0.65 -5.80
CA ILE A 83 16.20 2.09 -6.01
C ILE A 83 17.31 2.66 -6.88
N THR A 84 18.58 2.32 -6.60
CA THR A 84 19.73 2.83 -7.36
C THR A 84 19.67 2.41 -8.83
N GLU A 85 19.37 1.14 -9.11
CA GLU A 85 19.28 0.64 -10.49
C GLU A 85 18.11 1.26 -11.26
N ILE A 86 16.94 1.38 -10.62
CA ILE A 86 15.76 2.00 -11.24
C ILE A 86 16.04 3.48 -11.52
N ALA A 87 16.59 4.22 -10.57
CA ALA A 87 16.92 5.64 -10.72
C ALA A 87 17.94 5.86 -11.85
N ALA A 88 18.99 5.03 -11.92
CA ALA A 88 19.99 5.10 -12.97
C ALA A 88 19.37 4.87 -14.37
N ARG A 89 18.48 3.88 -14.50
CA ARG A 89 17.78 3.59 -15.76
C ARG A 89 16.82 4.70 -16.17
N LEU A 90 16.00 5.20 -15.25
CA LEU A 90 15.08 6.32 -15.53
C LEU A 90 15.85 7.59 -15.90
N THR A 91 16.98 7.85 -15.23
CA THR A 91 17.86 8.99 -15.55
C THR A 91 18.47 8.84 -16.94
N GLY A 92 18.95 7.65 -17.31
CA GLY A 92 19.46 7.38 -18.65
C GLY A 92 18.39 7.59 -19.73
N ILE A 93 17.17 7.10 -19.51
CA ILE A 93 16.03 7.32 -20.41
C ILE A 93 15.75 8.82 -20.56
N LYS A 94 15.64 9.54 -19.44
CA LYS A 94 15.41 11.00 -19.45
C LYS A 94 16.50 11.74 -20.24
N GLN A 95 17.77 11.39 -20.04
CA GLN A 95 18.90 12.03 -20.73
C GLN A 95 18.91 11.75 -22.23
N GLN A 96 18.53 10.55 -22.64
CA GLN A 96 18.59 10.11 -24.03
C GLN A 96 17.35 10.49 -24.85
N TYR A 97 16.17 10.44 -24.24
CA TYR A 97 14.89 10.50 -24.94
C TYR A 97 13.94 11.60 -24.45
N GLY A 98 14.25 12.26 -23.33
CA GLY A 98 13.36 13.23 -22.69
C GLY A 98 12.58 12.65 -21.51
N GLY A 99 12.14 13.50 -20.59
CA GLY A 99 11.40 13.07 -19.39
C GLY A 99 9.95 12.66 -19.71
N GLU A 100 9.38 13.26 -20.74
CA GLU A 100 8.03 13.03 -21.26
C GLU A 100 7.83 11.61 -21.82
N THR A 101 8.91 10.88 -22.09
CA THR A 101 8.83 9.48 -22.52
C THR A 101 8.61 8.51 -21.36
N ILE A 102 8.66 8.98 -20.12
CA ILE A 102 8.39 8.17 -18.93
C ILE A 102 6.91 8.25 -18.61
N PHE A 103 6.19 7.15 -18.80
CA PHE A 103 4.80 7.01 -18.42
C PHE A 103 4.68 6.39 -17.03
N TYR A 104 3.93 7.06 -16.15
CA TYR A 104 3.56 6.52 -14.86
C TYR A 104 2.17 5.90 -14.94
N TYR A 105 2.08 4.61 -14.65
CA TYR A 105 0.82 3.89 -14.50
C TYR A 105 0.78 3.26 -13.11
N GLY A 106 -0.15 3.72 -12.28
CA GLY A 106 -0.36 3.20 -10.94
C GLY A 106 -1.82 3.30 -10.56
N ASP A 107 -2.29 2.33 -9.78
CA ASP A 107 -3.61 2.35 -9.14
C ASP A 107 -3.45 1.98 -7.66
N GLY A 108 -4.27 2.58 -6.82
CA GLY A 108 -4.27 2.40 -5.37
C GLY A 108 -5.48 3.08 -4.77
N GLY A 109 -6.39 2.28 -4.20
CA GLY A 109 -7.52 2.79 -3.43
C GLY A 109 -7.02 3.71 -2.30
N GLN A 110 -7.65 4.89 -2.19
CA GLN A 110 -7.36 6.03 -1.30
C GLN A 110 -6.54 7.21 -1.81
N GLY A 111 -6.41 7.37 -3.13
CA GLY A 111 -5.90 8.60 -3.75
C GLY A 111 -4.47 8.42 -4.24
N HIS A 112 -4.17 8.54 -5.52
CA HIS A 112 -4.40 9.76 -6.29
C HIS A 112 -4.34 11.06 -5.48
N HIS A 113 -3.45 11.13 -4.49
CA HIS A 113 -2.50 12.24 -4.57
C HIS A 113 -1.79 12.08 -5.92
N MET A 114 -2.39 12.68 -6.95
CA MET A 114 -1.84 12.91 -8.28
C MET A 114 -0.60 13.81 -8.19
N GLY A 115 0.35 13.50 -7.31
CA GLY A 115 1.66 14.15 -7.25
C GLY A 115 2.55 13.72 -8.41
N GLY A 116 2.26 12.58 -9.06
CA GLY A 116 3.01 12.10 -10.22
C GLY A 116 2.68 12.82 -11.52
N VAL A 117 1.47 13.36 -11.68
CA VAL A 117 1.05 13.97 -12.96
C VAL A 117 1.52 15.43 -13.10
N TYR A 118 1.99 16.04 -12.00
CA TYR A 118 2.54 17.41 -11.99
C TYR A 118 4.00 17.50 -11.58
N SER A 119 4.72 16.38 -11.48
CA SER A 119 6.17 16.42 -11.29
C SER A 119 6.84 16.83 -12.60
N THR A 120 6.94 18.14 -12.85
CA THR A 120 7.96 18.65 -13.77
C THR A 120 9.30 18.45 -13.09
N ALA A 121 10.13 17.62 -13.70
CA ALA A 121 11.48 17.33 -13.24
C ALA A 121 12.36 18.60 -13.16
#